data_AF-A0A3M1RH62-F1
#
_entry.id   AF-A0A3M1RH62-F1
#
_cell.length_a   1.000
_cell.length_b   1.000
_cell.length_c   1.000
_cell.angle_alpha   90.00
_cell.angle_beta   90.00
_cell.angle_gamma   90.00
#
_symmetry.space_group_name_H-M   'P 1'
#
loop_
_entity.id
_entity.type
_entity.pdbx_description
1 polymer ?
#
loop_
_entity_poly.entity_id
_entity_poly.type
_entity_poly.pdbx_seq_one_letter_code
_entity_poly.pdbx_strand_id
1 'polypeptide(L)'
;MGMIEERVKRIKPLEEAAMDAARQRQDRLTKPQGSLGRLEELSIKIAGIKGEERPKIRSKTIITMAGDHGVTAQGVSAYPSEVTGQMVFNFLSGGAGINVLARHIGATVVVVDMGVACDLPDDPRLVSKKVAHGTRDMTCGPAMTRAEAERSIEAGIEIVEEEMKNGLDIVGTGDMGIGNTTASAAITSVITGISPYEATGRGTGIDDSTLENKVRVIERAISLNNPDPGDGVDVLAKVGGFEIGGLAGV
;
A
#
# COMPACT_ATOMS: atom_id res chain seq x y z
N MET A 1 9.61 -10.54 21.24
CA MET A 1 9.75 -9.37 20.35
C MET A 1 9.04 -9.76 19.08
N GLY A 2 8.03 -8.99 18.67
CA GLY A 2 7.24 -9.32 17.46
C GLY A 2 8.04 -9.14 16.18
N MET A 3 7.59 -9.71 15.06
CA MET A 3 8.27 -9.59 13.76
C MET A 3 8.40 -8.12 13.34
N ILE A 4 7.35 -7.33 13.52
CA ILE A 4 7.32 -5.89 13.22
C ILE A 4 8.41 -5.14 13.98
N GLU A 5 8.50 -5.32 15.30
CA GLU A 5 9.51 -4.67 16.15
C GLU A 5 10.94 -5.04 15.74
N GLU A 6 11.16 -6.30 15.37
CA GLU A 6 12.45 -6.76 14.88
C GLU A 6 12.82 -6.08 13.56
N ARG A 7 11.87 -5.96 12.63
CA ARG A 7 12.11 -5.32 11.32
C ARG A 7 12.33 -3.82 11.44
N VAL A 8 11.55 -3.12 12.26
CA VAL A 8 11.76 -1.70 12.55
C VAL A 8 13.18 -1.45 13.07
N LYS A 9 13.70 -2.29 13.96
CA LYS A 9 15.09 -2.18 14.47
C LYS A 9 16.17 -2.43 13.42
N ARG A 10 15.83 -3.10 12.31
CA ARG A 10 16.78 -3.39 11.21
C ARG A 10 16.81 -2.30 10.15
N ILE A 11 15.87 -1.35 10.16
CA ILE A 11 15.89 -0.21 9.24
C ILE A 11 17.10 0.67 9.57
N LYS A 12 17.94 0.94 8.56
CA LYS A 12 19.16 1.74 8.69
C LYS A 12 19.04 3.05 7.91
N PRO A 13 19.80 4.09 8.30
CA PRO A 13 20.03 5.25 7.45
C PRO A 13 20.63 4.85 6.08
N LEU A 14 20.56 5.76 5.12
CA LEU A 14 21.19 5.57 3.81
C LEU A 14 22.72 5.51 3.93
N GLU A 15 23.37 4.78 3.03
CA GLU A 15 24.84 4.67 2.99
C GLU A 15 25.48 5.95 2.40
N GLU A 16 25.87 6.87 3.26
CA GLU A 16 26.41 8.19 2.89
C GLU A 16 27.65 8.09 1.98
N ALA A 17 28.55 7.13 2.22
CA ALA A 17 29.74 6.95 1.37
C ALA A 17 29.39 6.62 -0.09
N ALA A 18 28.33 5.82 -0.30
CA ALA A 18 27.84 5.50 -1.64
C ALA A 18 27.15 6.72 -2.28
N MET A 19 26.42 7.51 -1.49
CA MET A 19 25.78 8.75 -1.95
C MET A 19 26.83 9.79 -2.39
N ASP A 20 27.90 9.97 -1.62
CA ASP A 20 28.99 10.89 -1.94
C ASP A 20 29.74 10.45 -3.20
N ALA A 21 30.04 9.16 -3.34
CA ALA A 21 30.65 8.63 -4.55
C ALA A 21 29.76 8.86 -5.78
N ALA A 22 28.45 8.60 -5.66
CA ALA A 22 27.48 8.84 -6.73
C ALA A 22 27.36 10.33 -7.11
N ARG A 23 27.42 11.23 -6.12
CA ARG A 23 27.40 12.69 -6.33
C ARG A 23 28.64 13.18 -7.06
N GLN A 24 29.83 12.79 -6.60
CA GLN A 24 31.09 13.11 -7.28
C GLN A 24 31.11 12.60 -8.72
N ARG A 25 30.51 11.44 -8.96
CA ARG A 25 30.33 10.91 -10.30
C ARG A 25 29.40 11.78 -11.13
N GLN A 26 28.23 12.16 -10.61
CA GLN A 26 27.27 13.02 -11.32
C GLN A 26 27.90 14.35 -11.76
N ASP A 27 28.76 14.94 -10.92
CA ASP A 27 29.46 16.19 -11.21
C ASP A 27 30.53 16.07 -12.33
N ARG A 28 31.02 14.85 -12.61
CA ARG A 28 32.03 14.58 -13.65
C ARG A 28 31.45 14.13 -14.99
N LEU A 29 30.14 13.91 -15.06
CA LEU A 29 29.49 13.52 -16.32
C LEU A 29 29.49 14.66 -17.33
N THR A 30 29.45 14.32 -18.62
CA THR A 30 29.40 15.29 -19.72
C THR A 30 28.03 15.97 -19.81
N LYS A 31 27.76 16.85 -18.85
CA LYS A 31 26.56 17.69 -18.72
C LYS A 31 26.90 18.89 -17.84
N PRO A 32 26.21 20.05 -17.98
CA PRO A 32 26.31 21.09 -16.96
C PRO A 32 25.89 20.54 -15.59
N GLN A 33 26.58 20.95 -14.54
CA GLN A 33 26.30 20.49 -13.19
C GLN A 33 24.84 20.76 -12.80
N GLY A 34 24.15 19.76 -12.24
CA GLY A 34 22.75 19.86 -11.84
C GLY A 34 21.72 19.95 -12.98
N SER A 35 22.13 19.91 -14.25
CA SER A 35 21.21 20.09 -15.39
C SER A 35 20.13 19.01 -15.53
N LEU A 36 20.29 17.83 -14.91
CA LEU A 36 19.26 16.78 -14.90
C LEU A 36 18.36 16.84 -13.66
N GLY A 37 18.58 17.80 -12.75
CA GLY A 37 17.74 18.06 -11.58
C GLY A 37 17.41 16.81 -10.76
N ARG A 38 16.11 16.50 -10.64
CA ARG A 38 15.59 15.38 -9.84
C ARG A 38 16.12 14.00 -10.26
N LEU A 39 16.57 13.82 -11.50
CA LEU A 39 17.18 12.55 -11.93
C LEU A 39 18.54 12.33 -11.26
N GLU A 40 19.30 13.39 -11.00
CA GLU A 40 20.57 13.30 -10.27
C GLU A 40 20.30 12.94 -8.81
N GLU A 41 19.36 13.65 -8.17
CA GLU A 41 18.91 13.40 -6.79
C GLU A 41 18.45 11.95 -6.61
N LEU A 42 17.61 11.46 -7.53
CA LEU A 42 17.11 10.08 -7.47
C LEU A 42 18.24 9.06 -7.59
N SER A 43 19.19 9.27 -8.52
CA SER A 43 20.32 8.34 -8.68
C SER A 43 21.21 8.25 -7.44
N ILE A 44 21.44 9.38 -6.76
CA ILE A 44 22.21 9.44 -5.51
C ILE A 44 21.45 8.76 -4.38
N LYS A 45 20.13 8.97 -4.28
CA LYS A 45 19.30 8.30 -3.27
C LYS A 45 19.32 6.77 -3.44
N ILE A 46 19.20 6.28 -4.67
CA ILE A 46 19.26 4.82 -4.94
C ILE A 46 20.64 4.26 -4.59
N ALA A 47 21.73 5.00 -4.83
CA ALA A 47 23.07 4.62 -4.41
C ALA A 47 23.16 4.43 -2.88
N GLY A 48 22.57 5.34 -2.11
CA GLY A 48 22.50 5.23 -0.64
C GLY A 48 21.63 4.07 -0.15
N ILE A 49 20.52 3.75 -0.84
CA ILE A 49 19.66 2.59 -0.50
C ILE A 49 20.40 1.27 -0.76
N LYS A 50 21.11 1.17 -1.88
CA LYS A 50 21.80 -0.05 -2.30
C LYS A 50 23.23 -0.20 -1.75
N GLY A 51 23.82 0.88 -1.20
CA GLY A 51 25.21 0.89 -0.73
C GLY A 51 26.25 0.83 -1.84
N GLU A 52 25.89 1.23 -3.07
CA GLU A 52 26.74 1.13 -4.26
C GLU A 52 26.74 2.46 -5.01
N GLU A 53 27.89 2.93 -5.51
CA GLU A 53 27.99 4.16 -6.32
C GLU A 53 27.11 4.12 -7.59
N ARG A 54 26.99 2.93 -8.20
CA ARG A 54 26.35 2.72 -9.51
C ARG A 54 25.41 1.50 -9.47
N PRO A 55 24.32 1.59 -8.69
CA PRO A 55 23.41 0.47 -8.52
C PRO A 55 22.75 0.12 -9.85
N LYS A 56 22.52 -1.18 -10.08
CA LYS A 56 21.79 -1.69 -11.25
C LYS A 56 20.45 -2.22 -10.80
N ILE A 57 19.37 -1.76 -11.44
CA ILE A 57 18.02 -2.28 -11.22
C ILE A 57 17.68 -3.25 -12.35
N ARG A 58 17.55 -4.53 -12.04
CA ARG A 58 17.19 -5.59 -12.98
C ARG A 58 15.79 -6.10 -12.69
N SER A 59 15.59 -6.67 -11.51
CA SER A 59 14.35 -7.33 -11.11
C SER A 59 13.39 -6.34 -10.45
N LYS A 60 12.21 -6.20 -11.02
CA LYS A 60 11.21 -5.23 -10.59
C LYS A 60 9.93 -5.99 -10.28
N THR A 61 9.38 -5.81 -9.09
CA THR A 61 8.11 -6.44 -8.70
C THR A 61 7.11 -5.38 -8.30
N ILE A 62 5.87 -5.53 -8.76
CA ILE A 62 4.72 -4.76 -8.30
C ILE A 62 3.88 -5.68 -7.43
N ILE A 63 3.77 -5.38 -6.14
CA ILE A 63 2.93 -6.12 -5.20
C ILE A 63 1.57 -5.43 -5.18
N THR A 64 0.53 -6.13 -5.66
CA THR A 64 -0.85 -5.66 -5.72
C THR A 64 -1.68 -6.40 -4.68
N MET A 65 -2.12 -5.70 -3.64
CA MET A 65 -2.84 -6.28 -2.51
C MET A 65 -4.33 -6.03 -2.59
N ALA A 66 -5.13 -7.09 -2.44
CA ALA A 66 -6.57 -7.03 -2.55
C ALA A 66 -7.27 -7.29 -1.21
N GLY A 67 -8.23 -6.44 -0.86
CA GLY A 67 -9.01 -6.56 0.38
C GLY A 67 -10.34 -5.82 0.30
N ASP A 68 -11.40 -6.40 0.87
CA ASP A 68 -12.71 -5.77 0.93
C ASP A 68 -12.97 -5.04 2.24
N HIS A 69 -13.84 -4.03 2.19
CA HIS A 69 -14.12 -3.15 3.33
C HIS A 69 -15.57 -3.21 3.77
N GLY A 70 -15.82 -3.46 5.05
CA GLY A 70 -17.18 -3.51 5.61
C GLY A 70 -17.93 -2.18 5.51
N VAL A 71 -17.21 -1.05 5.49
CA VAL A 71 -17.79 0.30 5.36
C VAL A 71 -18.56 0.51 4.04
N THR A 72 -18.35 -0.36 3.05
CA THR A 72 -19.11 -0.32 1.79
C THR A 72 -20.61 -0.45 1.99
N ALA A 73 -21.05 -1.09 3.07
CA ALA A 73 -22.46 -1.16 3.48
C ALA A 73 -23.11 0.21 3.72
N GLN A 74 -22.31 1.26 3.93
CA GLN A 74 -22.77 2.64 4.16
C GLN A 74 -22.93 3.45 2.85
N GLY A 75 -22.79 2.84 1.67
CA GLY A 75 -23.00 3.52 0.39
C GLY A 75 -21.93 4.56 0.06
N VAL A 76 -20.65 4.22 0.32
CA VAL A 76 -19.50 5.12 0.11
C VAL A 76 -18.77 4.92 -1.22
N SER A 77 -19.28 4.06 -2.09
CA SER A 77 -18.68 3.68 -3.38
C SER A 77 -19.74 3.62 -4.47
N ALA A 78 -19.35 3.99 -5.69
CA ALA A 78 -20.17 3.82 -6.90
C ALA A 78 -20.25 2.37 -7.40
N TYR A 79 -19.32 1.50 -6.96
CA TYR A 79 -19.24 0.11 -7.39
C TYR A 79 -19.60 -0.84 -6.25
N PRO A 80 -20.24 -1.99 -6.56
CA PRO A 80 -20.58 -3.00 -5.58
C PRO A 80 -19.33 -3.80 -5.16
N SER A 81 -19.34 -4.40 -3.97
CA SER A 81 -18.15 -5.02 -3.36
C SER A 81 -17.61 -6.22 -4.13
N GLU A 82 -18.45 -6.93 -4.89
CA GLU A 82 -18.05 -8.08 -5.71
C GLU A 82 -17.01 -7.72 -6.79
N VAL A 83 -16.87 -6.42 -7.13
CA VAL A 83 -15.87 -5.94 -8.08
C VAL A 83 -14.44 -6.22 -7.62
N THR A 84 -14.16 -6.26 -6.31
CA THR A 84 -12.83 -6.60 -5.79
C THR A 84 -12.38 -7.97 -6.29
N GLY A 85 -13.20 -9.01 -6.07
CA GLY A 85 -12.91 -10.36 -6.55
C GLY A 85 -12.77 -10.44 -8.07
N GLN A 86 -13.66 -9.77 -8.81
CA GLN A 86 -13.58 -9.71 -10.28
C GLN A 86 -12.26 -9.10 -10.78
N MET A 87 -11.77 -8.05 -10.12
CA MET A 87 -10.49 -7.44 -10.45
C MET A 87 -9.31 -8.35 -10.12
N VAL A 88 -9.38 -9.16 -9.06
CA VAL A 88 -8.37 -10.19 -8.80
C VAL A 88 -8.27 -11.16 -9.98
N PHE A 89 -9.39 -11.68 -10.48
CA PHE A 89 -9.37 -12.52 -11.69
C PHE A 89 -8.77 -11.80 -12.91
N ASN A 90 -9.04 -10.51 -13.05
CA ASN A 90 -8.47 -9.71 -14.14
C ASN A 90 -6.94 -9.53 -14.00
N PHE A 91 -6.44 -9.31 -12.78
CA PHE A 91 -4.99 -9.27 -12.52
C PHE A 91 -4.31 -10.59 -12.85
N LEU A 92 -4.89 -11.72 -12.41
CA LEU A 92 -4.37 -13.07 -12.67
C LEU A 92 -4.39 -13.43 -14.16
N SER A 93 -5.39 -12.92 -14.89
CA SER A 93 -5.50 -13.07 -16.35
C SER A 93 -4.57 -12.11 -17.12
N GLY A 94 -3.90 -11.18 -16.44
CA GLY A 94 -2.98 -10.23 -17.06
C GLY A 94 -3.65 -9.08 -17.83
N GLY A 95 -4.95 -8.86 -17.60
CA GLY A 95 -5.79 -7.92 -18.36
C GLY A 95 -5.94 -6.53 -17.74
N ALA A 96 -5.51 -6.31 -16.49
CA ALA A 96 -5.65 -5.01 -15.85
C ALA A 96 -4.58 -4.02 -16.31
N GLY A 97 -4.84 -2.72 -16.09
CA GLY A 97 -3.92 -1.64 -16.46
C GLY A 97 -2.52 -1.83 -15.88
N ILE A 98 -2.41 -2.26 -14.62
CA ILE A 98 -1.12 -2.52 -13.99
C ILE A 98 -0.35 -3.65 -14.67
N ASN A 99 -1.02 -4.69 -15.17
CA ASN A 99 -0.35 -5.76 -15.91
C ASN A 99 0.25 -5.25 -17.22
N VAL A 100 -0.46 -4.36 -17.93
CA VAL A 100 0.03 -3.74 -19.17
C VAL A 100 1.26 -2.88 -18.90
N LEU A 101 1.20 -2.01 -17.88
CA LEU A 101 2.29 -1.12 -17.51
C LEU A 101 3.50 -1.90 -16.97
N ALA A 102 3.27 -2.93 -16.15
CA ALA A 102 4.32 -3.80 -15.63
C ALA A 102 5.08 -4.50 -16.76
N ARG A 103 4.37 -5.07 -17.74
CA ARG A 103 5.01 -5.66 -18.93
C ARG A 103 5.84 -4.64 -19.70
N HIS A 104 5.35 -3.41 -19.85
CA HIS A 104 6.07 -2.35 -20.57
C HIS A 104 7.42 -2.02 -19.92
N ILE A 105 7.48 -2.01 -18.57
CA ILE A 105 8.73 -1.76 -17.85
C ILE A 105 9.53 -3.05 -17.55
N GLY A 106 9.00 -4.24 -17.89
CA GLY A 106 9.61 -5.52 -17.52
C GLY A 106 9.62 -5.76 -16.01
N ALA A 107 8.49 -5.50 -15.35
CA ALA A 107 8.22 -5.83 -13.95
C ALA A 107 7.24 -7.01 -13.85
N THR A 108 7.41 -7.82 -12.81
CA THR A 108 6.46 -8.87 -12.42
C THR A 108 5.33 -8.27 -11.59
N VAL A 109 4.11 -8.80 -11.70
CA VAL A 109 3.00 -8.44 -10.81
C VAL A 109 2.72 -9.61 -9.89
N VAL A 110 2.84 -9.40 -8.59
CA VAL A 110 2.45 -10.35 -7.54
C VAL A 110 1.10 -9.91 -7.00
N VAL A 111 0.08 -10.76 -7.16
CA VAL A 111 -1.28 -10.50 -6.69
C VAL A 111 -1.47 -11.20 -5.35
N VAL A 112 -1.93 -10.45 -4.35
CA VAL A 112 -2.04 -10.93 -2.98
C VAL A 112 -3.47 -10.75 -2.50
N ASP A 113 -4.09 -11.82 -2.04
CA ASP A 113 -5.36 -11.76 -1.31
C ASP A 113 -5.08 -11.52 0.18
N MET A 114 -5.33 -10.30 0.64
CA MET A 114 -5.18 -9.88 2.02
C MET A 114 -6.50 -9.99 2.80
N GLY A 115 -7.63 -9.99 2.11
CA GLY A 115 -8.94 -10.00 2.76
C GLY A 115 -10.12 -9.81 1.82
N VAL A 116 -10.09 -10.39 0.62
CA VAL A 116 -11.25 -10.35 -0.29
C VAL A 116 -12.43 -11.08 0.35
N ALA A 117 -13.64 -10.53 0.26
CA ALA A 117 -14.82 -11.02 0.98
C ALA A 117 -15.33 -12.37 0.47
N CYS A 118 -14.95 -12.78 -0.74
CA CYS A 118 -15.28 -14.09 -1.30
C CYS A 118 -14.09 -15.06 -1.27
N ASP A 119 -14.41 -16.35 -1.44
CA ASP A 119 -13.42 -17.37 -1.75
C ASP A 119 -12.89 -17.18 -3.16
N LEU A 120 -11.57 -17.08 -3.27
CA LEU A 120 -10.85 -17.00 -4.53
C LEU A 120 -10.34 -18.40 -4.91
N PRO A 121 -10.14 -18.68 -6.21
CA PRO A 121 -9.64 -19.98 -6.65
C PRO A 121 -8.25 -20.26 -6.06
N ASP A 122 -7.96 -21.55 -5.87
CA ASP A 122 -6.60 -22.02 -5.65
C ASP A 122 -5.83 -21.91 -6.97
N ASP A 123 -5.15 -20.77 -7.15
CA ASP A 123 -4.33 -20.44 -8.32
C ASP A 123 -2.89 -20.19 -7.87
N PRO A 124 -1.89 -20.86 -8.46
CA PRO A 124 -0.48 -20.67 -8.08
C PRO A 124 0.05 -19.25 -8.32
N ARG A 125 -0.67 -18.41 -9.08
CA ARG A 125 -0.33 -17.00 -9.33
C ARG A 125 -0.93 -16.05 -8.28
N LEU A 126 -1.78 -16.55 -7.39
CA LEU A 126 -2.38 -15.79 -6.30
C LEU A 126 -1.69 -16.14 -4.98
N VAL A 127 -1.09 -15.15 -4.33
CA VAL A 127 -0.54 -15.31 -2.98
C VAL A 127 -1.68 -15.14 -1.97
N SER A 128 -2.00 -16.19 -1.22
CA SER A 128 -3.03 -16.12 -0.18
C SER A 128 -2.42 -15.71 1.16
N LYS A 129 -2.80 -14.53 1.65
CA LYS A 129 -2.50 -14.00 2.99
C LYS A 129 -3.78 -13.50 3.68
N LYS A 130 -4.93 -14.09 3.31
CA LYS A 130 -6.26 -13.63 3.73
C LYS A 130 -6.36 -13.61 5.26
N VAL A 131 -6.60 -12.42 5.82
CA VAL A 131 -6.77 -12.24 7.28
C VAL A 131 -8.19 -12.60 7.69
N ALA A 132 -9.19 -12.08 6.96
CA ALA A 132 -10.60 -12.39 7.10
C ALA A 132 -11.35 -12.11 5.78
N HIS A 133 -12.65 -12.43 5.73
CA HIS A 133 -13.53 -12.08 4.61
C HIS A 133 -13.97 -10.61 4.68
N GLY A 134 -13.08 -9.71 4.27
CA GLY A 134 -13.27 -8.27 4.38
C GLY A 134 -13.16 -7.76 5.82
N THR A 135 -12.92 -6.46 5.96
CA THR A 135 -12.95 -5.80 7.27
C THR A 135 -14.37 -5.65 7.81
N ARG A 136 -14.49 -5.43 9.12
CA ARG A 136 -15.76 -5.00 9.74
C ARG A 136 -16.11 -3.58 9.33
N ASP A 137 -17.38 -3.22 9.45
CA ASP A 137 -17.82 -1.84 9.24
C ASP A 137 -17.30 -0.94 10.36
N MET A 138 -16.36 -0.05 9.99
CA MET A 138 -15.75 0.89 10.93
C MET A 138 -16.72 1.90 11.55
N THR A 139 -17.96 2.01 11.05
CA THR A 139 -19.01 2.86 11.64
C THR A 139 -19.80 2.18 12.76
N CYS A 140 -19.54 0.88 12.99
CA CYS A 140 -20.16 0.05 14.02
C CYS A 140 -19.16 -0.42 15.09
N GLY A 141 -17.87 -0.16 14.89
CA GLY A 141 -16.77 -0.60 15.76
C GLY A 141 -15.45 -0.55 14.99
N PRO A 142 -14.38 -1.21 15.46
CA PRO A 142 -13.11 -1.20 14.74
C PRO A 142 -13.17 -2.09 13.48
N ALA A 143 -12.50 -1.67 12.41
CA ALA A 143 -12.39 -2.41 11.15
C ALA A 143 -11.81 -3.83 11.37
N MET A 144 -10.84 -3.96 12.27
CA MET A 144 -10.21 -5.22 12.64
C MET A 144 -9.69 -5.17 14.08
N THR A 145 -9.29 -6.32 14.63
CA THR A 145 -8.57 -6.38 15.89
C THR A 145 -7.13 -5.93 15.69
N ARG A 146 -6.45 -5.54 16.77
CA ARG A 146 -5.02 -5.23 16.71
C ARG A 146 -4.19 -6.39 16.16
N ALA A 147 -4.48 -7.62 16.60
CA ALA A 147 -3.77 -8.81 16.12
C ALA A 147 -3.97 -9.06 14.62
N GLU A 148 -5.15 -8.78 14.08
CA GLU A 148 -5.41 -8.84 12.64
C GLU A 148 -4.65 -7.74 11.88
N ALA A 149 -4.56 -6.53 12.44
CA ALA A 149 -3.76 -5.45 11.87
C ALA A 149 -2.27 -5.80 11.83
N GLU A 150 -1.72 -6.30 12.94
CA GLU A 150 -0.33 -6.78 13.03
C GLU A 150 -0.07 -7.90 12.01
N ARG A 151 -0.97 -8.90 11.93
CA ARG A 151 -0.88 -9.97 10.94
C ARG A 151 -0.88 -9.47 9.50
N SER A 152 -1.66 -8.44 9.19
CA SER A 152 -1.70 -7.86 7.84
C SER A 152 -0.36 -7.20 7.47
N ILE A 153 0.28 -6.51 8.42
CA ILE A 153 1.62 -5.92 8.23
C ILE A 153 2.68 -7.01 8.08
N GLU A 154 2.65 -8.04 8.95
CA GLU A 154 3.57 -9.17 8.88
C GLU A 154 3.48 -9.89 7.53
N ALA A 155 2.27 -10.07 6.99
CA ALA A 155 2.10 -10.63 5.66
C ALA A 155 2.80 -9.82 4.57
N GLY A 156 2.76 -8.48 4.63
CA GLY A 156 3.51 -7.60 3.71
C GLY A 156 5.01 -7.81 3.79
N ILE A 157 5.55 -7.86 5.02
CA ILE A 157 6.98 -8.13 5.29
C ILE A 157 7.39 -9.48 4.67
N GLU A 158 6.61 -10.53 4.93
CA GLU A 158 6.89 -11.88 4.44
C GLU A 158 6.91 -11.95 2.90
N ILE A 159 6.03 -11.20 2.23
CA ILE A 159 5.98 -11.15 0.76
C ILE A 159 7.26 -10.51 0.20
N VAL A 160 7.69 -9.39 0.76
CA VAL A 160 8.94 -8.74 0.31
C VAL A 160 10.14 -9.63 0.57
N GLU A 161 10.20 -10.31 1.71
CA GLU A 161 11.30 -11.24 2.02
C GLU A 161 11.37 -12.40 1.04
N GLU A 162 10.23 -12.92 0.59
CA GLU A 162 10.20 -13.97 -0.42
C GLU A 162 10.67 -13.42 -1.78
N GLU A 163 10.20 -12.24 -2.18
CA GLU A 163 10.63 -11.59 -3.42
C GLU A 163 12.13 -11.22 -3.40
N MET A 164 12.69 -10.87 -2.24
CA MET A 164 14.13 -10.65 -2.07
C MET A 164 14.94 -11.92 -2.36
N LYS A 165 14.45 -13.11 -2.00
CA LYS A 165 15.10 -14.38 -2.36
C LYS A 165 15.06 -14.62 -3.87
N ASN A 166 14.05 -14.08 -4.55
CA ASN A 166 13.92 -14.10 -6.01
C ASN A 166 14.71 -12.98 -6.72
N GLY A 167 15.50 -12.21 -5.96
CA GLY A 167 16.40 -11.19 -6.49
C GLY A 167 15.76 -9.83 -6.73
N LEU A 168 14.70 -9.48 -5.98
CA LEU A 168 14.04 -8.17 -6.00
C LEU A 168 15.05 -7.01 -5.88
N ASP A 169 15.06 -6.11 -6.87
CA ASP A 169 15.87 -4.88 -6.81
C ASP A 169 15.08 -3.66 -6.36
N ILE A 170 13.84 -3.55 -6.81
CA ILE A 170 12.91 -2.46 -6.52
C ILE A 170 11.48 -3.00 -6.51
N VAL A 171 10.71 -2.53 -5.55
CA VAL A 171 9.30 -2.86 -5.39
C VAL A 171 8.43 -1.65 -5.68
N GLY A 172 7.33 -1.88 -6.39
CA GLY A 172 6.19 -0.98 -6.48
C GLY A 172 5.03 -1.57 -5.70
N THR A 173 4.22 -0.71 -5.08
CA THR A 173 3.04 -1.11 -4.32
C THR A 173 1.77 -0.66 -5.04
N GLY A 174 0.69 -1.43 -4.86
CA GLY A 174 -0.65 -1.08 -5.32
C GLY A 174 -1.70 -1.85 -4.53
N ASP A 175 -2.91 -1.31 -4.49
CA ASP A 175 -4.06 -1.94 -3.84
C ASP A 175 -5.23 -2.15 -4.81
N MET A 176 -6.16 -2.99 -4.36
CA MET A 176 -7.49 -3.13 -4.94
C MET A 176 -8.48 -3.44 -3.81
N GLY A 177 -9.46 -2.56 -3.61
CA GLY A 177 -10.51 -2.81 -2.64
C GLY A 177 -11.65 -1.84 -2.81
N ILE A 178 -12.87 -2.33 -2.96
CA ILE A 178 -14.03 -1.45 -2.92
C ILE A 178 -14.18 -0.89 -1.50
N GLY A 179 -14.26 0.44 -1.40
CA GLY A 179 -14.32 1.17 -0.13
C GLY A 179 -12.96 1.58 0.47
N ASN A 180 -11.84 1.11 -0.09
CA ASN A 180 -10.50 1.39 0.45
C ASN A 180 -10.18 2.90 0.58
N THR A 181 -10.60 3.72 -0.39
CA THR A 181 -10.40 5.18 -0.33
C THR A 181 -11.11 5.85 0.86
N THR A 182 -12.17 5.25 1.40
CA THR A 182 -12.82 5.72 2.64
C THR A 182 -11.91 5.45 3.84
N ALA A 183 -11.34 4.24 3.93
CA ALA A 183 -10.36 3.89 4.96
C ALA A 183 -9.09 4.75 4.85
N SER A 184 -8.55 4.93 3.63
CA SER A 184 -7.38 5.79 3.39
C SER A 184 -7.63 7.25 3.81
N ALA A 185 -8.82 7.79 3.54
CA ALA A 185 -9.18 9.15 3.97
C ALA A 185 -9.32 9.24 5.49
N ALA A 186 -9.88 8.23 6.15
CA ALA A 186 -9.96 8.16 7.61
C ALA A 186 -8.56 8.12 8.25
N ILE A 187 -7.66 7.25 7.76
CA ILE A 187 -6.26 7.19 8.20
C ILE A 187 -5.58 8.55 7.98
N THR A 188 -5.75 9.14 6.79
CA THR A 188 -5.14 10.44 6.46
C THR A 188 -5.59 11.53 7.42
N SER A 189 -6.89 11.64 7.68
CA SER A 189 -7.45 12.63 8.63
C SER A 189 -6.88 12.44 10.04
N VAL A 190 -6.80 11.20 10.53
CA VAL A 190 -6.27 10.90 11.87
C VAL A 190 -4.78 11.25 11.96
N ILE A 191 -3.96 10.80 11.01
CA ILE A 191 -2.50 10.97 11.05
C ILE A 191 -2.07 12.42 10.84
N THR A 192 -2.77 13.15 9.96
CA THR A 192 -2.38 14.52 9.60
C THR A 192 -3.12 15.61 10.38
N GLY A 193 -4.24 15.28 11.03
CA GLY A 193 -5.08 16.22 11.75
C GLY A 193 -5.96 17.11 10.85
N ILE A 194 -5.95 16.92 9.53
CA ILE A 194 -6.86 17.64 8.62
C ILE A 194 -8.28 17.08 8.76
N SER A 195 -9.28 17.88 8.40
CA SER A 195 -10.68 17.45 8.51
C SER A 195 -10.99 16.26 7.58
N PRO A 196 -11.96 15.39 7.94
CA PRO A 196 -12.45 14.35 7.03
C PRO A 196 -12.92 14.91 5.69
N TYR A 197 -13.49 16.12 5.68
CA TYR A 197 -13.87 16.82 4.46
C TYR A 197 -12.66 17.07 3.53
N GLU A 198 -11.57 17.62 4.07
CA GLU A 198 -10.33 17.89 3.31
C GLU A 198 -9.62 16.61 2.87
N ALA A 199 -9.68 15.54 3.68
CA ALA A 199 -9.06 14.25 3.37
C ALA A 199 -9.85 13.43 2.32
N THR A 200 -11.12 13.77 2.08
CA THR A 200 -12.01 12.93 1.25
C THR A 200 -12.06 13.41 -0.20
N GLY A 201 -11.62 12.54 -1.11
CA GLY A 201 -11.80 12.71 -2.55
C GLY A 201 -12.96 11.87 -3.12
N ARG A 202 -13.31 12.15 -4.39
CA ARG A 202 -14.37 11.44 -5.12
C ARG A 202 -14.06 9.97 -5.44
N GLY A 203 -12.82 9.52 -5.28
CA GLY A 203 -12.41 8.15 -5.57
C GLY A 203 -12.84 7.71 -6.97
N THR A 204 -13.78 6.76 -7.03
CA THR A 204 -14.34 6.17 -8.25
C THR A 204 -15.27 7.06 -9.07
N GLY A 205 -15.29 8.38 -8.79
CA GLY A 205 -16.11 9.35 -9.52
C GLY A 205 -17.51 9.57 -8.93
N ILE A 206 -17.64 9.46 -7.61
CA ILE A 206 -18.93 9.63 -6.91
C ILE A 206 -19.50 11.07 -7.04
N ASP A 207 -20.83 11.18 -6.96
CA ASP A 207 -21.55 12.46 -6.98
C ASP A 207 -21.41 13.23 -5.64
N ASP A 208 -21.95 14.46 -5.60
CA ASP A 208 -21.84 15.34 -4.43
C ASP A 208 -22.55 14.76 -3.20
N SER A 209 -23.72 14.15 -3.39
CA SER A 209 -24.49 13.55 -2.29
C SER A 209 -23.77 12.36 -1.67
N THR A 210 -23.10 11.57 -2.49
CA THR A 210 -22.30 10.42 -2.08
C THR A 210 -21.00 10.87 -1.42
N LEU A 211 -20.40 11.97 -1.90
CA LEU A 211 -19.23 12.58 -1.26
C LEU A 211 -19.57 13.08 0.15
N GLU A 212 -20.67 13.81 0.32
CA GLU A 212 -21.15 14.25 1.64
C GLU A 212 -21.42 13.06 2.57
N ASN A 213 -22.04 12.00 2.04
CA ASN A 213 -22.26 10.78 2.80
C ASN A 213 -20.94 10.13 3.24
N LYS A 214 -19.95 10.05 2.35
CA LYS A 214 -18.63 9.50 2.63
C LYS A 214 -17.91 10.29 3.73
N VAL A 215 -17.99 11.62 3.70
CA VAL A 215 -17.44 12.48 4.77
C VAL A 215 -18.10 12.17 6.11
N ARG A 216 -19.43 12.12 6.18
CA ARG A 216 -20.17 11.78 7.41
C ARG A 216 -19.81 10.39 7.96
N VAL A 217 -19.63 9.41 7.07
CA VAL A 217 -19.22 8.05 7.42
C VAL A 217 -17.83 8.04 8.05
N ILE A 218 -16.88 8.79 7.48
CA ILE A 218 -15.52 8.91 8.02
C ILE A 218 -15.53 9.62 9.39
N GLU A 219 -16.25 10.73 9.52
CA GLU A 219 -16.41 11.45 10.79
C GLU A 219 -16.95 10.53 11.90
N ARG A 220 -17.99 9.76 11.58
CA ARG A 220 -18.56 8.78 12.50
C ARG A 220 -17.56 7.69 12.87
N ALA A 221 -16.85 7.13 11.90
CA ALA A 221 -15.87 6.06 12.15
C ALA A 221 -14.74 6.53 13.07
N ILE A 222 -14.19 7.73 12.83
CA ILE A 222 -13.14 8.32 13.66
C ILE A 222 -13.69 8.61 15.06
N SER A 223 -14.85 9.26 15.17
CA SER A 223 -15.44 9.62 16.46
C SER A 223 -15.78 8.39 17.32
N LEU A 224 -16.30 7.32 16.71
CA LEU A 224 -16.67 6.09 17.42
C LEU A 224 -15.44 5.33 17.91
N ASN A 225 -14.43 5.19 17.06
CA ASN A 225 -13.26 4.34 17.37
C ASN A 225 -12.16 5.07 18.14
N ASN A 226 -12.12 6.40 18.05
CA ASN A 226 -11.12 7.25 18.68
C ASN A 226 -9.68 6.71 18.52
N PRO A 227 -9.18 6.59 17.27
CA PRO A 227 -7.84 6.07 16.99
C PRO A 227 -6.74 7.00 17.51
N ASP A 228 -5.67 6.41 18.07
CA ASP A 228 -4.50 7.14 18.54
C ASP A 228 -3.56 7.47 17.37
N PRO A 229 -3.39 8.74 16.98
CA PRO A 229 -2.50 9.12 15.88
C PRO A 229 -1.01 8.83 16.17
N GLY A 230 -0.64 8.61 17.43
CA GLY A 230 0.72 8.20 17.82
C GLY A 230 1.01 6.70 17.63
N ASP A 231 -0.02 5.89 17.39
CA ASP A 231 0.10 4.43 17.20
C ASP A 231 -0.51 4.02 15.85
N GLY A 232 0.34 3.92 14.82
CA GLY A 232 -0.09 3.56 13.47
C GLY A 232 -0.81 2.20 13.38
N VAL A 233 -0.52 1.26 14.28
CA VAL A 233 -1.22 -0.04 14.33
C VAL A 233 -2.62 0.12 14.91
N ASP A 234 -2.81 1.00 15.90
CA ASP A 234 -4.15 1.33 16.42
C ASP A 234 -5.01 2.03 15.37
N VAL A 235 -4.43 3.00 14.62
CA VAL A 235 -5.12 3.66 13.50
C VAL A 235 -5.53 2.63 12.44
N LEU A 236 -4.61 1.77 12.01
CA LEU A 236 -4.89 0.71 11.04
C LEU A 236 -5.99 -0.24 11.53
N ALA A 237 -5.92 -0.69 12.78
CA ALA A 237 -6.90 -1.61 13.34
C ALA A 237 -8.31 -1.02 13.38
N LYS A 238 -8.43 0.27 13.73
CA LYS A 238 -9.71 0.93 13.93
C LYS A 238 -10.38 1.37 12.64
N VAL A 239 -9.63 1.99 11.72
CA VAL A 239 -10.20 2.65 10.53
C VAL A 239 -9.51 2.28 9.21
N GLY A 240 -8.71 1.21 9.20
CA GLY A 240 -7.95 0.78 8.03
C GLY A 240 -8.50 -0.43 7.27
N GLY A 241 -7.63 -1.01 6.44
CA GLY A 241 -7.90 -2.16 5.56
C GLY A 241 -6.78 -3.19 5.64
N PHE A 242 -7.08 -4.47 5.39
CA PHE A 242 -6.06 -5.53 5.43
C PHE A 242 -5.00 -5.33 4.35
N GLU A 243 -5.40 -4.88 3.16
CA GLU A 243 -4.50 -4.54 2.07
C GLU A 243 -3.66 -3.30 2.42
N ILE A 244 -4.22 -2.30 3.10
CA ILE A 244 -3.47 -1.13 3.57
C ILE A 244 -2.38 -1.57 4.56
N GLY A 245 -2.71 -2.46 5.50
CA GLY A 245 -1.74 -3.01 6.44
C GLY A 245 -0.64 -3.81 5.76
N GLY A 246 -1.00 -4.63 4.77
CA GLY A 246 -0.02 -5.32 3.93
C GLY A 246 0.89 -4.35 3.18
N LEU A 247 0.36 -3.28 2.59
CA LEU A 247 1.17 -2.27 1.91
C LEU A 247 2.11 -1.53 2.86
N ALA A 248 1.71 -1.32 4.12
CA ALA A 248 2.58 -0.74 5.14
C ALA A 248 3.70 -1.71 5.56
N GLY A 249 3.50 -3.02 5.41
CA GLY A 249 4.52 -4.04 5.64
C GLY A 249 5.55 -4.18 4.52
N VAL A 250 5.20 -3.79 3.29
CA VAL A 250 6.10 -3.78 2.11
C VAL A 250 7.12 -2.65 2.21
#